data_AF-A0A9D6KHI2-F1
#
_entry.id   AF-A0A9D6KHI2-F1
#
_cell.length_a   1.000
_cell.length_b   1.000
_cell.length_c   1.000
_cell.angle_alpha   90.00
_cell.angle_beta   90.00
_cell.angle_gamma   90.00
#
_symmetry.space_group_name_H-M   'P 1'
#
loop_
_entity.id
_entity.type
_entity.pdbx_description
1 polymer ?
#
loop_
_entity_poly.entity_id
_entity_poly.type
_entity_poly.pdbx_seq_one_letter_code
_entity_poly.pdbx_strand_id
1 'polypeptide(L)'
;TEDTDDLVNDGDDVDTELTLVPCSENFETQQGSKVTVQFAIYNEFEEKFSASTTVNCWKNTRLHDIDSPNDPNNSVFSSEVLGTTVAHTRITPADPTDGSFNGAVVGVAETTRDDEARAAVNIHTEGDRFTGTDGGAFDQIVLPEQF
;
A
#
# COMPACT_ATOMS: atom_id res chain seq x y z
N THR A 1 -1.03 24.53 30.75
CA THR A 1 -0.94 23.16 30.22
C THR A 1 -1.78 23.20 28.99
N GLU A 2 -1.12 23.48 27.86
CA GLU A 2 -1.77 23.80 26.60
C GLU A 2 -1.90 22.51 25.81
N ASP A 3 -3.11 22.29 25.33
CA ASP A 3 -3.63 21.11 24.66
C ASP A 3 -2.98 21.02 23.27
N THR A 4 -2.24 19.95 22.97
CA THR A 4 -1.61 19.72 21.66
C THR A 4 -2.47 18.76 20.83
N ASP A 5 -3.76 19.07 20.68
CA ASP A 5 -4.65 18.39 19.74
C ASP A 5 -4.83 19.25 18.48
N ASP A 6 -3.69 19.64 17.90
CA ASP A 6 -3.57 20.39 16.65
C ASP A 6 -2.66 19.61 15.69
N LEU A 7 -3.00 18.33 15.47
CA LEU A 7 -2.32 17.45 14.50
C LEU A 7 -3.10 17.33 13.17
N VAL A 8 -3.98 18.30 12.90
CA VAL A 8 -4.68 18.45 11.62
C VAL A 8 -4.61 19.92 11.24
N ASN A 9 -3.45 20.36 10.75
CA ASN A 9 -3.44 21.58 9.96
C ASN A 9 -4.03 21.21 8.58
N ASP A 10 -4.96 22.04 8.10
CA ASP A 10 -5.75 21.85 6.85
C ASP A 10 -4.89 22.08 5.58
N GLY A 11 -3.62 21.68 5.63
CA GLY A 11 -2.59 21.86 4.61
C GLY A 11 -1.37 20.96 4.79
N ASP A 12 -1.46 19.96 5.67
CA ASP A 12 -0.38 19.00 5.93
C ASP A 12 -0.23 18.04 4.74
N ASP A 13 0.99 17.93 4.22
CA ASP A 13 1.28 17.02 3.10
C ASP A 13 1.33 15.59 3.64
N VAL A 14 0.45 14.74 3.11
CA VAL A 14 0.31 13.35 3.55
C VAL A 14 0.90 12.43 2.49
N ASP A 15 2.16 12.05 2.71
CA ASP A 15 2.85 11.11 1.84
C ASP A 15 2.64 9.67 2.34
N THR A 16 2.35 8.76 1.41
CA THR A 16 2.29 7.31 1.69
C THR A 16 3.44 6.60 0.98
N GLU A 17 4.32 5.99 1.75
CA GLU A 17 5.33 5.06 1.28
C GLU A 17 4.82 3.62 1.39
N LEU A 18 5.07 2.83 0.36
CA LEU A 18 4.70 1.43 0.29
C LEU A 18 5.95 0.57 0.21
N THR A 19 6.15 -0.27 1.23
CA THR A 19 7.16 -1.32 1.22
C THR A 19 6.51 -2.65 0.86
N LEU A 20 6.98 -3.28 -0.22
CA LEU A 20 6.53 -4.58 -0.71
C LEU A 20 7.69 -5.57 -0.74
N VAL A 21 7.46 -6.78 -0.25
CA VAL A 21 8.43 -7.87 -0.22
C VAL A 21 7.77 -9.16 -0.74
N PRO A 22 8.30 -9.80 -1.79
CA PRO A 22 7.88 -11.14 -2.19
C PRO A 22 8.08 -12.16 -1.06
N CYS A 23 7.10 -13.00 -0.80
CA CYS A 23 7.19 -14.04 0.25
C CYS A 23 8.19 -15.16 -0.10
N SER A 24 8.59 -15.27 -1.36
CA SER A 24 9.59 -16.24 -1.84
C SER A 24 11.02 -15.69 -1.84
N GLU A 25 11.25 -14.51 -1.28
CA GLU A 25 12.57 -13.90 -1.20
C GLU A 25 13.49 -14.68 -0.24
N ASN A 26 14.69 -15.04 -0.71
CA ASN A 26 15.72 -15.66 0.11
C ASN A 26 16.92 -14.72 0.30
N PHE A 27 16.91 -13.99 1.41
CA PHE A 27 17.98 -13.06 1.78
C PHE A 27 19.29 -13.76 2.19
N GLU A 28 19.26 -15.04 2.57
CA GLU A 28 20.46 -15.79 2.97
C GLU A 28 21.30 -16.21 1.76
N THR A 29 20.64 -16.66 0.69
CA THR A 29 21.30 -17.09 -0.55
C THR A 29 21.42 -15.98 -1.60
N GLN A 30 20.82 -14.81 -1.33
CA GLN A 30 20.70 -13.69 -2.27
C GLN A 30 20.05 -14.10 -3.59
N GLN A 31 19.19 -15.12 -3.56
CA GLN A 31 18.40 -15.51 -4.71
C GLN A 31 17.17 -14.61 -4.78
N GLY A 32 17.27 -13.60 -5.65
CA GLY A 32 16.20 -12.62 -5.84
C GLY A 32 14.92 -13.26 -6.39
N SER A 33 13.81 -12.89 -5.80
CA SER A 33 12.45 -13.13 -6.28
C SER A 33 11.91 -11.89 -7.00
N LYS A 34 11.04 -12.13 -7.97
CA LYS A 34 10.41 -11.09 -8.78
C LYS A 34 8.93 -11.37 -8.87
N VAL A 35 8.13 -10.41 -8.40
CA VAL A 35 6.66 -10.49 -8.43
C VAL A 35 6.11 -9.20 -8.98
N THR A 36 5.19 -9.27 -9.94
CA THR A 36 4.42 -8.10 -10.36
C THR A 36 3.15 -8.03 -9.53
N VAL A 37 2.87 -6.89 -8.94
CA VAL A 37 1.62 -6.62 -8.22
C VAL A 37 0.73 -5.70 -9.05
N GLN A 38 -0.56 -5.99 -9.04
CA GLN A 38 -1.62 -5.16 -9.61
C GLN A 38 -2.35 -4.42 -8.49
N PHE A 39 -2.70 -3.18 -8.77
CA PHE A 39 -3.56 -2.36 -7.94
C PHE A 39 -4.89 -2.23 -8.67
N ALA A 40 -5.98 -2.68 -8.05
CA ALA A 40 -7.34 -2.40 -8.50
C ALA A 40 -7.93 -1.35 -7.56
N ILE A 41 -8.17 -0.16 -8.08
CA ILE A 41 -8.57 1.01 -7.30
C ILE A 41 -10.00 1.36 -7.67
N TYR A 42 -10.82 1.60 -6.66
CA TYR A 42 -12.23 1.92 -6.80
C TYR A 42 -12.51 3.21 -6.03
N ASN A 43 -13.04 4.23 -6.70
CA ASN A 43 -13.55 5.43 -6.04
C ASN A 43 -14.97 5.20 -5.50
N GLU A 44 -15.57 6.19 -4.82
CA GLU A 44 -16.92 6.08 -4.26
C GLU A 44 -18.04 5.98 -5.30
N PHE A 45 -17.74 6.27 -6.57
CA PHE A 45 -18.66 6.07 -7.68
C PHE A 45 -18.51 4.69 -8.33
N GLU A 46 -17.72 3.80 -7.71
CA GLU A 46 -17.38 2.47 -8.21
C GLU A 46 -16.67 2.49 -9.58
N GLU A 47 -16.08 3.62 -9.94
CA GLU A 47 -15.22 3.72 -11.12
C GLU A 47 -13.89 3.02 -10.84
N LYS A 48 -13.44 2.23 -11.83
CA LYS A 48 -12.26 1.37 -11.69
C LYS A 48 -11.04 1.99 -12.36
N PHE A 49 -9.99 2.13 -11.58
CA PHE A 49 -8.64 2.48 -12.03
C PHE A 49 -7.68 1.32 -11.76
N SER A 50 -6.51 1.35 -12.39
CA SER A 50 -5.50 0.35 -12.16
C SER A 50 -4.10 0.87 -12.35
N ALA A 51 -3.18 0.36 -11.53
CA ALA A 51 -1.75 0.51 -11.70
C ALA A 51 -1.05 -0.85 -11.52
N SER A 52 0.23 -0.91 -11.85
CA SER A 52 1.04 -2.11 -11.66
C SER A 52 2.47 -1.73 -11.34
N THR A 53 3.11 -2.47 -10.43
CA THR A 53 4.57 -2.40 -10.29
C THR A 53 5.16 -3.79 -10.17
N THR A 54 6.36 -3.93 -10.71
CA THR A 54 7.21 -5.08 -10.43
C THR A 54 8.04 -4.82 -9.18
N VAL A 55 8.05 -5.79 -8.28
CA VAL A 55 8.91 -5.86 -7.09
C VAL A 55 10.05 -6.81 -7.41
N ASN A 56 11.28 -6.36 -7.20
CA ASN A 56 12.49 -7.17 -7.36
C ASN A 56 13.24 -7.19 -6.04
N CYS A 57 13.29 -8.34 -5.38
CA CYS A 57 13.72 -8.53 -3.99
C CYS A 57 12.84 -7.82 -2.96
N TRP A 58 12.79 -6.49 -2.98
CA TRP A 58 11.86 -5.67 -2.22
C TRP A 58 11.74 -4.32 -2.92
N LYS A 59 10.64 -3.60 -2.67
CA LYS A 59 10.43 -2.25 -3.20
C LYS A 59 9.91 -1.36 -2.09
N ASN A 60 10.62 -0.29 -1.78
CA ASN A 60 10.06 0.87 -1.06
C ASN A 60 9.90 2.01 -2.07
N THR A 61 8.71 2.59 -2.14
CA THR A 61 8.32 3.58 -3.14
C THR A 61 7.19 4.43 -2.58
N ARG A 62 7.10 5.70 -2.99
CA ARG A 62 5.87 6.47 -2.72
C ARG A 62 4.72 5.87 -3.54
N LEU A 63 3.50 6.00 -3.03
CA LEU A 63 2.33 5.42 -3.69
C LEU A 63 2.12 6.01 -5.09
N HIS A 64 2.34 7.33 -5.27
CA HIS A 64 2.21 7.99 -6.57
C HIS A 64 3.31 7.62 -7.58
N ASP A 65 4.50 7.21 -7.10
CA ASP A 65 5.62 6.81 -7.96
C ASP A 65 5.36 5.51 -8.72
N ILE A 66 4.31 4.77 -8.36
CA ILE A 66 3.93 3.52 -9.03
C ILE A 66 3.55 3.77 -10.49
N ASP A 67 2.86 4.86 -10.78
CA ASP A 67 2.36 5.18 -12.12
C ASP A 67 2.76 6.59 -12.61
N SER A 68 3.03 7.53 -11.70
CA SER A 68 3.38 8.91 -12.05
C SER A 68 4.58 9.46 -11.26
N PRO A 69 5.80 8.95 -11.50
CA PRO A 69 7.01 9.32 -10.73
C PRO A 69 7.52 10.76 -10.94
N ASN A 70 6.92 11.52 -11.86
CA ASN A 70 7.34 12.90 -12.15
C ASN A 70 6.28 13.94 -11.76
N ASP A 71 5.06 13.51 -11.47
CA ASP A 71 3.94 14.41 -11.15
C ASP A 71 2.89 13.68 -10.31
N PRO A 72 2.84 13.88 -8.99
CA PRO A 72 1.91 13.16 -8.12
C PRO A 72 0.44 13.44 -8.46
N ASN A 73 0.12 14.61 -9.04
CA ASN A 73 -1.25 14.98 -9.39
C ASN A 73 -1.81 14.21 -10.60
N ASN A 74 -0.93 13.54 -11.37
CA ASN A 74 -1.35 12.67 -12.48
C ASN A 74 -1.41 11.19 -12.06
N SER A 75 -1.10 10.86 -10.81
CA SER A 75 -1.19 9.48 -10.33
C SER A 75 -2.65 9.03 -10.22
N VAL A 76 -2.93 7.78 -10.54
CA VAL A 76 -4.24 7.15 -10.29
C VAL A 76 -4.64 7.10 -8.81
N PHE A 77 -3.71 7.38 -7.89
CA PHE A 77 -3.97 7.50 -6.46
C PHE A 77 -4.26 8.94 -6.01
N SER A 78 -4.12 9.92 -6.90
CA SER A 78 -4.38 11.34 -6.62
C SER A 78 -5.88 11.66 -6.65
N SER A 79 -6.29 12.66 -5.87
CA SER A 79 -7.67 13.11 -5.85
C SER A 79 -8.13 13.73 -7.17
N GLU A 80 -7.18 14.30 -7.92
CA GLU A 80 -7.32 14.93 -9.21
C GLU A 80 -7.72 13.93 -10.30
N VAL A 81 -7.11 12.73 -10.27
CA VAL A 81 -7.42 11.63 -11.20
C VAL A 81 -8.61 10.82 -10.72
N LEU A 82 -8.71 10.54 -9.42
CA LEU A 82 -9.83 9.80 -8.84
C LEU A 82 -11.15 10.58 -8.96
N GLY A 83 -11.08 11.91 -8.93
CA GLY A 83 -12.22 12.83 -8.82
C GLY A 83 -12.75 12.96 -7.39
N THR A 84 -12.04 12.38 -6.41
CA THR A 84 -12.53 12.13 -5.06
C THR A 84 -11.39 11.98 -4.05
N THR A 85 -11.68 12.17 -2.76
CA THR A 85 -10.71 12.02 -1.67
C THR A 85 -10.71 10.65 -1.01
N VAL A 86 -11.60 9.74 -1.43
CA VAL A 86 -11.74 8.41 -0.81
C VAL A 86 -11.74 7.34 -1.90
N ALA A 87 -10.80 6.40 -1.80
CA ALA A 87 -10.76 5.24 -2.66
C ALA A 87 -10.40 3.97 -1.88
N HIS A 88 -10.85 2.84 -2.37
CA HIS A 88 -10.43 1.52 -1.91
C HIS A 88 -9.47 0.92 -2.94
N THR A 89 -8.34 0.39 -2.49
CA THR A 89 -7.40 -0.33 -3.35
C THR A 89 -7.27 -1.78 -2.91
N ARG A 90 -7.33 -2.68 -3.89
CA ARG A 90 -6.99 -4.09 -3.71
C ARG A 90 -5.68 -4.38 -4.43
N ILE A 91 -4.72 -4.91 -3.69
CA ILE A 91 -3.38 -5.24 -4.17
C ILE A 91 -3.28 -6.76 -4.31
N THR A 92 -2.95 -7.25 -5.50
CA THR A 92 -2.81 -8.69 -5.76
C THR A 92 -1.59 -8.97 -6.62
N PRO A 93 -0.80 -10.02 -6.33
CA PRO A 93 0.16 -10.55 -7.30
C PRO A 93 -0.53 -10.84 -8.64
N ALA A 94 0.11 -10.45 -9.74
CA ALA A 94 -0.33 -10.74 -11.09
C ALA A 94 0.12 -12.16 -11.44
N ASP A 95 -0.78 -13.14 -11.45
CA ASP A 95 -0.41 -14.48 -11.91
C ASP A 95 -0.06 -14.45 -13.41
N PRO A 96 0.96 -15.22 -13.87
CA PRO A 96 1.31 -15.27 -15.26
C PRO A 96 0.22 -16.03 -16.03
N THR A 97 0.08 -15.72 -17.32
CA THR A 97 -1.00 -16.28 -18.15
C THR A 97 -0.91 -17.79 -18.36
N ASP A 98 0.19 -18.42 -17.96
CA ASP A 98 0.42 -19.86 -18.02
C ASP A 98 -0.19 -20.64 -16.84
N GLY A 99 -0.83 -19.93 -15.90
CA GLY A 99 -1.46 -20.54 -14.72
C GLY A 99 -0.48 -20.94 -13.62
N SER A 100 0.79 -20.56 -13.74
CA SER A 100 1.74 -20.66 -12.62
C SER A 100 1.40 -19.62 -11.54
N PHE A 101 1.79 -19.89 -10.30
CA PHE A 101 1.63 -18.92 -9.22
C PHE A 101 2.81 -17.95 -9.26
N ASN A 102 2.56 -16.63 -9.34
CA ASN A 102 3.65 -15.64 -9.36
C ASN A 102 4.23 -15.34 -7.97
N GLY A 103 3.78 -16.05 -6.92
CA GLY A 103 4.19 -15.80 -5.54
C GLY A 103 3.21 -14.92 -4.77
N ALA A 104 3.42 -14.83 -3.46
CA ALA A 104 2.71 -13.92 -2.57
C ALA A 104 3.58 -12.68 -2.28
N VAL A 105 2.96 -11.60 -1.81
CA VAL A 105 3.65 -10.38 -1.38
C VAL A 105 3.11 -9.99 -0.01
N VAL A 106 4.02 -9.63 0.90
CA VAL A 106 3.70 -8.91 2.13
C VAL A 106 4.04 -7.45 1.92
N GLY A 107 3.25 -6.55 2.51
CA GLY A 107 3.59 -5.14 2.47
C GLY A 107 3.12 -4.34 3.68
N VAL A 108 3.77 -3.20 3.82
CA VAL A 108 3.53 -2.20 4.86
C VAL A 108 3.35 -0.86 4.16
N ALA A 109 2.28 -0.16 4.50
CA ALA A 109 2.07 1.22 4.11
C ALA A 109 2.46 2.11 5.28
N GLU A 110 3.36 3.06 5.05
CA GLU A 110 3.76 4.07 6.02
C GLU A 110 3.25 5.43 5.56
N THR A 111 2.47 6.08 6.41
CA THR A 111 2.02 7.45 6.18
C THR A 111 2.90 8.39 6.97
N THR A 112 3.44 9.40 6.31
CA THR A 112 4.16 10.51 6.94
C THR A 112 3.31 11.77 6.82
N ARG A 113 3.21 12.54 7.91
CA ARG A 113 2.63 13.88 7.94
C ARG A 113 3.70 14.87 8.33
N ASP A 114 3.92 15.87 7.48
CA ASP A 114 4.86 16.99 7.68
C ASP A 114 6.25 16.60 8.16
N ASP A 115 6.72 15.41 7.76
CA ASP A 115 7.98 14.79 8.20
C ASP A 115 8.14 14.57 9.72
N GLU A 116 7.10 14.81 10.52
CA GLU A 116 7.16 14.78 11.99
C GLU A 116 6.45 13.57 12.58
N ALA A 117 5.34 13.14 11.97
CA ALA A 117 4.54 12.02 12.43
C ALA A 117 4.52 10.89 11.39
N ARG A 118 4.84 9.67 11.82
CA ARG A 118 4.80 8.47 10.98
C ARG A 118 3.93 7.39 11.60
N ALA A 119 3.12 6.75 10.77
CA ALA A 119 2.31 5.60 11.15
C ALA A 119 2.44 4.51 10.09
N ALA A 120 2.77 3.29 10.51
CA ALA A 120 2.88 2.15 9.62
C ALA A 120 1.73 1.17 9.87
N VAL A 121 1.16 0.65 8.79
CA VAL A 121 0.09 -0.36 8.82
C VAL A 121 0.41 -1.47 7.84
N ASN A 122 0.03 -2.70 8.19
CA ASN A 122 0.15 -3.79 7.24
C ASN A 122 -0.99 -3.72 6.21
N ILE A 123 -0.69 -4.03 4.94
CA ILE A 123 -1.67 -3.85 3.82
C ILE A 123 -2.64 -5.03 3.65
N HIS A 124 -2.69 -5.96 4.61
CA HIS A 124 -3.53 -7.16 4.54
C HIS A 124 -4.80 -7.05 5.39
N THR A 125 -5.09 -5.86 5.91
CA THR A 125 -6.28 -5.57 6.71
C THR A 125 -7.38 -4.98 5.81
N GLU A 126 -8.63 -5.42 6.00
CA GLU A 126 -9.83 -4.80 5.42
C GLU A 126 -10.62 -4.15 6.56
N GLY A 127 -10.91 -2.84 6.44
CA GLY A 127 -11.67 -2.08 7.46
C GLY A 127 -11.13 -0.68 7.72
N ASP A 128 -11.75 0.03 8.67
CA ASP A 128 -11.31 1.34 9.15
C ASP A 128 -10.34 1.20 10.33
N ARG A 129 -9.19 1.88 10.24
CA ARG A 129 -8.14 1.89 11.26
C ARG A 129 -8.46 2.76 12.47
N PHE A 130 -9.45 3.65 12.39
CA PHE A 130 -9.71 4.67 13.41
C PHE A 130 -10.83 4.35 14.39
N THR A 131 -11.63 3.30 14.15
CA THR A 131 -12.82 2.98 14.97
C THR A 131 -12.68 1.73 15.84
N GLY A 132 -11.46 1.20 16.02
CA GLY A 132 -11.18 0.03 16.85
C GLY A 132 -11.06 0.31 18.36
N THR A 133 -12.13 0.72 19.03
CA THR A 133 -12.09 1.11 20.46
C THR A 133 -11.98 -0.06 21.46
N ASP A 134 -12.08 -1.32 21.04
CA ASP A 134 -12.22 -2.45 21.98
C ASP A 134 -11.02 -3.41 22.02
N GLY A 135 -9.78 -2.89 21.94
CA GLY A 135 -8.57 -3.48 22.56
C GLY A 135 -8.22 -4.96 22.32
N GLY A 136 -8.83 -5.62 21.31
CA GLY A 136 -8.74 -7.08 21.13
C GLY A 136 -8.43 -7.54 19.71
N ALA A 137 -8.29 -6.64 18.75
CA ALA A 137 -7.87 -6.98 17.39
C ALA A 137 -6.35 -7.00 17.30
N PHE A 138 -5.74 -8.18 17.48
CA PHE A 138 -4.37 -8.41 17.03
C PHE A 138 -4.40 -8.75 15.54
N ASP A 139 -3.66 -7.99 14.74
CA ASP A 139 -3.49 -8.19 13.30
C ASP A 139 -2.61 -9.43 13.07
N GLN A 140 -3.23 -10.57 12.72
CA GLN A 140 -2.53 -11.83 12.47
C GLN A 140 -2.41 -12.08 10.97
N ILE A 141 -1.20 -11.89 10.43
CA ILE A 141 -0.85 -12.33 9.07
C ILE A 141 -0.77 -13.86 9.07
N VAL A 142 -1.75 -14.53 8.46
CA VAL A 142 -1.67 -15.96 8.17
C VAL A 142 -1.06 -16.14 6.78
N LEU A 143 0.19 -16.60 6.74
CA LEU A 143 0.87 -16.91 5.48
C LEU A 143 0.37 -18.26 4.95
N PRO A 144 0.07 -18.38 3.64
CA PRO A 144 -0.29 -19.65 3.05
C PRO A 144 0.88 -20.63 3.11
N GLU A 145 0.63 -21.80 3.67
CA GLU A 145 1.56 -22.90 3.87
C GLU A 145 1.74 -23.73 2.58
N GLN A 146 2.30 -23.14 1.52
CA GLN A 146 2.70 -23.92 0.33
C GLN A 146 4.08 -23.48 -0.16
N PHE A 147 5.06 -24.38 0.00
CA PHE A 147 6.39 -24.36 -0.60
C PHE A 147 6.52 -25.53 -1.58
#